data_AF-A0A4Y4G5S2-F1
#
_entry.id   AF-A0A4Y4G5S2-F1
#
_cell.length_a   1.000
_cell.length_b   1.000
_cell.length_c   1.000
_cell.angle_alpha   90.00
_cell.angle_beta   90.00
_cell.angle_gamma   90.00
#
_symmetry.space_group_name_H-M   'P 1'
#
loop_
_entity.id
_entity.type
_entity.pdbx_description
1 polymer ?
#
loop_
_entity_poly.entity_id
_entity_poly.type
_entity_poly.pdbx_seq_one_letter_code
_entity_poly.pdbx_strand_id
1 'polypeptide(L)' 'MDQLKDSLNSKPVTNETPAPRISKSYTLKQNIANKLARRAKEKELTASRYLEQLLKKEFNLNG' A
#
# COMPACT_ATOMS: atom_id res chain seq x y z
N MET A 1 -8.20 27.25 -43.82
CA MET A 1 -9.03 26.35 -42.99
C MET A 1 -8.16 25.13 -42.71
N ASP A 2 -7.02 25.31 -42.03
CA ASP A 2 -5.91 24.33 -42.12
C ASP A 2 -5.23 24.04 -40.78
N GLN A 3 -5.80 24.48 -39.65
CA GLN A 3 -5.24 24.19 -38.32
C GLN A 3 -5.93 23.02 -37.61
N LEU A 4 -6.86 22.33 -38.29
CA LEU A 4 -7.64 21.22 -37.72
C LEU A 4 -7.11 19.82 -38.11
N LYS A 5 -6.01 19.73 -38.87
CA LYS A 5 -5.51 18.44 -39.38
C LYS A 5 -4.34 17.84 -38.60
N ASP A 6 -3.65 18.63 -37.76
CA ASP A 6 -2.45 18.15 -37.05
C ASP A 6 -2.71 17.52 -35.67
N SER A 7 -3.94 17.58 -35.13
CA SER A 7 -4.27 16.98 -33.83
C SER A 7 -4.57 15.47 -33.88
N LEU A 8 -4.58 14.86 -35.08
CA LEU A 8 -4.87 13.44 -35.27
C LEU A 8 -3.64 12.52 -35.22
N ASN A 9 -2.42 13.07 -35.07
CA ASN A 9 -1.22 12.24 -34.89
C ASN A 9 -0.94 11.98 -33.40
N SER A 10 -1.97 11.53 -32.68
CA SER A 10 -1.78 10.94 -31.35
C SER A 10 -1.28 9.52 -31.57
N LYS A 11 0.03 9.32 -31.43
CA LYS A 11 0.63 7.99 -31.37
C LYS A 11 -0.22 7.13 -30.40
N PRO A 12 -0.50 5.86 -30.73
CA PRO A 12 -1.27 5.01 -29.83
C PRO A 12 -0.53 5.00 -28.49
N VAL A 13 -1.16 5.56 -27.46
CA VAL A 13 -0.77 5.31 -26.08
C VAL A 13 -0.85 3.80 -25.97
N THR A 14 0.29 3.14 -25.91
CA THR A 14 0.36 1.74 -25.52
C THR A 14 -0.39 1.67 -24.22
N ASN A 15 -1.61 1.12 -24.25
CA ASN A 15 -2.35 0.76 -23.07
C ASN A 15 -1.58 -0.40 -22.46
N GLU A 16 -0.46 -0.09 -21.82
CA GLU A 16 0.24 -1.02 -20.95
C GLU A 16 -0.81 -1.42 -19.93
N THR A 17 -1.30 -2.66 -20.02
CA THR A 17 -2.21 -3.22 -19.02
C THR A 17 -1.55 -2.97 -17.68
N PRO A 18 -2.10 -2.09 -16.81
CA PRO A 18 -1.47 -1.80 -15.55
C PRO A 18 -1.37 -3.14 -14.82
N ALA A 19 -0.16 -3.47 -14.36
CA ALA A 19 0.08 -4.71 -13.64
C ALA A 19 -1.02 -4.85 -12.56
N PRO A 20 -1.62 -6.04 -12.39
CA PRO A 20 -2.73 -6.22 -11.48
C PRO A 20 -2.39 -5.58 -10.14
N ARG A 21 -3.12 -4.52 -9.77
CA ARG A 21 -2.90 -3.84 -8.50
C ARG A 21 -3.29 -4.84 -7.41
N ILE A 22 -2.31 -5.53 -6.84
CA ILE A 22 -2.60 -6.52 -5.82
C ILE A 22 -3.10 -5.75 -4.59
N SER A 23 -4.42 -5.73 -4.37
CA SER A 23 -5.01 -5.18 -3.15
C SER A 23 -4.72 -6.14 -2.01
N LYS A 24 -3.48 -6.13 -1.53
CA LYS A 24 -3.01 -6.97 -0.43
C LYS A 24 -3.49 -6.41 0.92
N SER A 25 -4.80 -6.23 1.07
CA SER A 25 -5.40 -6.00 2.38
C SER A 25 -5.45 -7.34 3.10
N TYR A 26 -4.57 -7.53 4.07
CA TYR A 26 -4.55 -8.74 4.90
C TYR A 26 -5.25 -8.47 6.22
N THR A 27 -6.28 -9.27 6.51
CA THR A 27 -6.93 -9.26 7.82
C THR A 27 -6.21 -10.21 8.76
N LEU A 28 -5.81 -9.73 9.93
CA LEU A 28 -5.21 -10.57 10.96
C LEU A 28 -6.25 -11.52 11.55
N LYS A 29 -5.85 -12.78 11.82
CA LYS A 29 -6.66 -13.69 12.63
C LYS A 29 -6.91 -13.07 14.01
N GLN A 30 -8.10 -13.28 14.56
CA GLN A 30 -8.53 -12.65 15.81
C GLN A 30 -7.56 -12.88 16.98
N ASN A 31 -7.00 -14.09 17.11
CA ASN A 31 -6.03 -14.42 18.15
C ASN A 31 -4.73 -13.60 18.03
N ILE A 32 -4.26 -13.33 16.81
CA ILE A 32 -3.08 -12.52 16.53
C ILE A 32 -3.40 -11.05 16.78
N ALA A 33 -4.56 -10.57 16.32
CA ALA A 33 -5.02 -9.20 16.57
C ALA A 33 -5.12 -8.89 18.07
N ASN A 34 -5.69 -9.80 18.86
CA ASN A 34 -5.80 -9.65 20.31
C ASN A 34 -4.43 -9.61 21.00
N LYS A 35 -3.49 -10.48 20.59
CA LYS A 35 -2.11 -10.46 21.12
C LYS A 35 -1.41 -9.15 20.78
N LEU A 36 -1.58 -8.66 19.55
CA LEU A 36 -1.00 -7.40 19.09
C LEU A 36 -1.55 -6.21 19.89
N ALA A 37 -2.88 -6.14 20.07
CA ALA A 37 -3.52 -5.09 20.86
C ALA A 37 -3.06 -5.10 22.33
N ARG A 38 -2.94 -6.29 22.93
CA ARG A 38 -2.47 -6.42 24.32
C ARG A 38 -1.04 -5.91 24.49
N ARG A 39 -0.14 -6.35 23.61
CA ARG A 39 1.27 -5.91 23.62
C ARG A 39 1.43 -4.42 23.31
N ALA A 40 0.58 -3.87 22.44
CA ALA A 40 0.57 -2.44 22.17
C ALA A 40 0.18 -1.65 23.43
N LYS A 41 -0.86 -2.11 24.14
CA LYS A 41 -1.31 -1.50 25.41
C LYS A 41 -0.24 -1.58 26.50
N GLU A 42 0.48 -2.69 26.62
CA GLU A 42 1.61 -2.86 27.55
C GLU A 42 2.74 -1.85 27.30
N LYS A 43 2.85 -1.32 26.08
CA LYS A 43 3.83 -0.30 25.67
C LYS A 43 3.25 1.12 25.60
N GLU A 44 2.01 1.32 26.03
CA GLU A 44 1.30 2.60 25.93
C GLU A 44 1.19 3.13 24.49
N LEU A 45 1.12 2.21 23.51
CA LEU A 45 0.99 2.52 22.08
C LEU A 45 -0.36 2.06 21.53
N THR A 46 -0.79 2.70 20.43
CA THR A 46 -1.90 2.18 19.63
C THR A 46 -1.47 0.92 18.87
N ALA A 47 -2.42 0.03 18.59
CA ALA A 47 -2.18 -1.20 17.84
C ALA A 47 -1.50 -0.95 16.48
N SER A 48 -1.91 0.09 15.76
CA SER A 48 -1.32 0.48 14.47
C SER A 48 0.12 0.94 14.62
N ARG A 49 0.43 1.79 15.60
CA ARG A 49 1.79 2.28 15.88
C ARG A 49 2.72 1.15 16.26
N TYR A 50 2.25 0.23 17.10
CA TYR A 50 3.02 -0.94 17.49
C TYR A 50 3.27 -1.89 16.33
N LEU A 51 2.26 -2.13 15.47
CA LEU A 51 2.43 -2.93 14.25
C LEU A 51 3.46 -2.29 13.31
N GLU A 52 3.40 -0.97 13.10
CA GLU A 52 4.37 -0.24 12.27
C GLU A 52 5.81 -0.46 12.75
N GLN A 53 6.07 -0.34 14.06
CA GLN A 53 7.40 -0.56 14.63
C GLN A 53 7.89 -2.00 14.43
N LEU A 54 7.01 -2.99 14.60
CA LEU A 54 7.34 -4.39 14.33
C LEU A 54 7.72 -4.60 12.87
N LEU A 55 6.92 -4.08 11.94
CA LEU A 55 7.19 -4.22 10.51
C LEU A 55 8.49 -3.51 10.12
N LYS A 56 8.75 -2.32 10.64
CA LYS A 56 10.02 -1.62 10.40
C LYS A 56 11.23 -2.44 10.85
N LYS A 57 11.11 -3.09 12.02
CA LYS A 57 12.17 -3.95 12.56
C LYS A 57 12.37 -5.22 11.73
N GLU A 58 11.31 -5.94 11.40
CA GLU A 58 11.40 -7.22 10.66
C GLU A 58 11.91 -7.05 9.22
N PHE A 59 11.58 -5.92 8.60
CA PHE A 59 11.95 -5.64 7.21
C PHE A 59 13.14 -4.68 7.06
N ASN A 60 13.83 -4.35 8.16
CA ASN A 60 14.93 -3.38 8.20
C ASN A 60 14.56 -2.06 7.48
N LEU A 61 13.31 -1.61 7.63
CA LEU A 61 12.83 -0.37 7.05
C LEU A 61 13.25 0.77 7.98
N ASN A 62 14.48 1.25 7.79
CA ASN A 62 14.91 2.52 8.35
C ASN A 62 14.22 3.64 7.56
N GLY A 63 13.32 4.36 8.23
CA GLY A 63 12.65 5.55 7.69
C GLY A 63 13.45 6.81 7.97
#